data_AF-A0A195BMX7-F1
#
_entry.id   AF-A0A195BMX7-F1
#
_cell.length_a   1.000
_cell.length_b   1.000
_cell.length_c   1.000
_cell.angle_alpha   90.00
_cell.angle_beta   90.00
_cell.angle_gamma   90.00
#
_symmetry.space_group_name_H-M   'P 1'
#
loop_
_entity.id
_entity.type
_entity.pdbx_description
1 polymer ?
#
loop_
_entity_poly.entity_id
_entity_poly.type
_entity_poly.pdbx_seq_one_letter_code
_entity_poly.pdbx_strand_id
1 'polypeptide(L)'
;IITSDGRNFIGTLKGFDQTINLILDESHERVYSTTQGVEQVVLGLHIIRGDNVAIVGEIDDEMDARLDLSTIRADPLSSITH
;
A
#
# COMPACT_ATOMS: atom_id res chain seq x y z
N ILE A 1 1.52 3.17 0.76
CA ILE A 1 2.06 2.89 2.11
C ILE A 1 2.66 1.50 2.10
N ILE A 2 3.93 1.36 2.47
CA ILE A 2 4.55 0.06 2.70
C ILE A 2 4.62 -0.19 4.21
N THR A 3 4.17 -1.36 4.66
CA THR A 3 4.26 -1.77 6.06
C THR A 3 5.51 -2.61 6.34
N SER A 4 5.88 -2.74 7.60
CA SER A 4 7.06 -3.50 8.05
C SER A 4 7.01 -4.99 7.71
N ASP A 5 5.81 -5.55 7.48
CA ASP A 5 5.59 -6.92 7.01
C ASP A 5 5.58 -7.06 5.48
N GLY A 6 5.86 -5.98 4.72
CA GLY A 6 6.00 -6.01 3.26
C GLY A 6 4.69 -5.81 2.48
N ARG A 7 3.61 -5.36 3.12
CA ARG A 7 2.33 -5.11 2.42
C ARG A 7 2.28 -3.72 1.82
N ASN A 8 1.52 -3.57 0.73
CA ASN A 8 1.40 -2.32 -0.01
C ASN A 8 -0.04 -1.83 -0.04
N PHE A 9 -0.32 -0.72 0.65
CA PHE A 9 -1.65 -0.10 0.70
C PHE A 9 -1.69 1.22 -0.07
N ILE A 10 -2.72 1.39 -0.88
CA ILE A 10 -3.00 2.62 -1.63
C ILE A 10 -4.32 3.16 -1.08
N GLY A 11 -4.40 4.47 -0.90
CA GLY A 11 -5.61 5.13 -0.41
C GLY A 11 -5.36 6.61 -0.17
N THR A 12 -6.45 7.33 0.11
CA THR A 12 -6.39 8.75 0.43
C THR A 12 -6.02 8.92 1.90
N LEU A 13 -4.88 9.54 2.19
CA LEU A 13 -4.50 9.88 3.57
C LEU A 13 -5.41 10.97 4.13
N LYS A 14 -6.29 10.62 5.07
CA LYS A 14 -7.22 11.56 5.72
C LYS A 14 -6.66 12.19 6.99
N GLY A 15 -5.73 11.51 7.66
CA GLY A 15 -5.14 12.01 8.89
C GLY A 15 -3.95 11.18 9.33
N PHE A 16 -3.09 11.81 10.11
CA PHE A 16 -1.96 11.18 10.79
C PHE A 16 -1.73 11.84 12.15
N ASP A 17 -1.00 11.16 13.04
CA ASP A 17 -0.56 11.71 14.32
C ASP A 17 0.98 11.72 14.46
N GLN A 18 1.49 12.24 15.57
CA GLN A 18 2.93 12.33 15.84
C GLN A 18 3.66 10.98 15.97
N THR A 19 2.91 9.88 16.11
CA THR A 19 3.43 8.51 16.12
C THR A 19 3.27 7.80 14.78
N ILE A 20 2.83 8.53 13.74
CA ILE A 20 2.63 8.01 12.38
C ILE A 20 1.50 6.97 12.32
N ASN A 21 0.53 6.99 13.24
CA ASN A 21 -0.72 6.28 12.99
C ASN A 21 -1.42 6.95 11.81
N LEU A 22 -1.85 6.17 10.82
CA LEU A 22 -2.41 6.68 9.57
C LEU A 22 -3.88 6.29 9.45
N ILE A 23 -4.71 7.25 9.02
CA ILE A 23 -6.09 7.00 8.60
C ILE A 23 -6.12 7.11 7.08
N LEU A 24 -6.39 5.99 6.42
CA LEU A 24 -6.57 5.90 4.97
C LEU A 24 -8.06 5.71 4.66
N ASP A 25 -8.54 6.43 3.66
CA ASP A 25 -9.89 6.26 3.10
C ASP A 25 -9.79 5.76 1.65
N GLU A 26 -10.87 5.17 1.16
CA GLU A 26 -10.94 4.54 -0.18
C GLU A 26 -9.76 3.58 -0.43
N SER A 27 -9.31 2.90 0.63
CA SER A 27 -8.06 2.14 0.57
C SER A 27 -8.24 0.75 -0.02
N HIS A 28 -7.18 0.30 -0.70
CA HIS A 28 -7.02 -1.07 -1.17
C HIS A 28 -5.57 -1.53 -0.97
N GLU A 29 -5.40 -2.84 -0.76
CA GLU A 29 -4.09 -3.48 -0.78
C GLU A 29 -3.74 -3.91 -2.20
N ARG A 30 -2.49 -3.68 -2.63
CA ARG A 30 -1.93 -4.27 -3.85
C ARG A 30 -1.08 -5.47 -3.50
N VAL A 31 -1.53 -6.66 -3.93
CA VAL A 31 -0.83 -7.92 -3.74
C VAL A 31 -0.08 -8.28 -5.01
N TYR A 32 1.25 -8.31 -4.93
CA TYR A 32 2.13 -8.62 -6.05
C TYR A 32 2.46 -10.12 -6.09
N SER A 33 2.52 -10.68 -7.30
CA SER A 33 2.84 -12.08 -7.54
C SER A 33 3.73 -12.21 -8.78
N THR A 34 4.54 -13.26 -8.81
CA THR A 34 5.36 -13.61 -9.98
C THR A 34 4.55 -14.33 -11.06
N THR A 35 3.38 -14.87 -10.71
CA THR A 35 2.55 -15.69 -11.63
C THR A 35 1.29 -14.96 -12.11
N GLN A 36 0.68 -14.13 -11.26
CA GLN A 36 -0.57 -13.43 -11.54
C GLN A 36 -0.41 -11.91 -11.46
N GLY A 37 -1.34 -11.20 -12.11
CA GLY A 37 -1.40 -9.75 -12.05
C GLY A 37 -1.62 -9.24 -10.64
N VAL A 38 -1.33 -7.96 -10.45
CA VAL A 38 -1.51 -7.34 -9.13
C VAL A 38 -2.99 -7.41 -8.77
N GLU A 39 -3.27 -8.01 -7.63
CA GLU A 39 -4.63 -8.08 -7.08
C GLU A 39 -4.87 -6.86 -6.20
N GLN A 40 -6.09 -6.30 -6.28
CA GLN A 40 -6.54 -5.19 -5.45
C GLN A 40 -7.60 -5.65 -4.47
N VAL A 41 -7.25 -5.70 -3.19
CA VAL A 41 -8.18 -6.07 -2.11
C VAL A 41 -8.72 -4.80 -1.47
N VAL A 42 -10.01 -4.51 -1.67
CA VAL A 42 -10.67 -3.29 -1.16
C VAL A 42 -10.89 -3.37 0.35
N LEU A 43 -10.52 -2.31 1.06
CA LEU A 43 -10.61 -2.18 2.52
C LEU A 43 -11.52 -1.01 2.94
N GLY A 44 -11.61 0.05 2.13
CA GLY A 44 -12.36 1.26 2.47
C GLY A 44 -11.63 2.10 3.51
N LEU A 45 -12.28 2.42 4.62
CA LEU A 45 -11.65 3.13 5.74
C LEU A 45 -10.72 2.18 6.51
N HIS A 46 -9.42 2.49 6.55
CA HIS A 46 -8.40 1.64 7.14
C HIS A 46 -7.45 2.44 8.04
N ILE A 47 -7.18 1.92 9.24
CA ILE A 47 -6.24 2.54 10.20
C ILE A 47 -4.98 1.68 10.28
N ILE A 48 -3.83 2.28 10.00
CA ILE A 48 -2.53 1.63 10.11
C ILE A 48 -1.82 2.19 11.35
N ARG A 49 -1.38 1.31 12.24
CA ARG A 49 -0.60 1.69 13.42
C ARG A 49 0.83 2.07 13.01
N GLY A 50 1.33 3.18 13.56
CA GLY A 50 2.60 3.79 13.15
C GLY A 50 3.83 2.89 13.28
N ASP A 51 3.88 2.04 14.29
CA ASP A 51 4.98 1.07 14.45
C ASP A 51 5.08 0.05 13.31
N ASN A 52 4.00 -0.13 12.54
CA ASN A 52 3.98 -1.00 11.38
C ASN A 52 4.25 -0.25 10.07
N VAL A 53 4.40 1.07 10.08
CA VAL A 53 4.65 1.87 8.88
C VAL A 53 6.13 1.87 8.57
N ALA A 54 6.50 1.39 7.38
CA ALA A 54 7.86 1.46 6.88
C ALA A 54 8.06 2.71 6.01
N ILE A 55 7.17 2.91 5.02
CA ILE A 55 7.30 3.99 4.03
C ILE A 55 5.91 4.57 3.71
N VAL A 56 5.84 5.90 3.67
CA VAL A 56 4.74 6.66 3.08
C VAL A 56 5.26 7.30 1.80
N GLY A 57 4.65 6.99 0.66
CA GLY A 57 5.03 7.52 -0.65
C GLY A 57 3.86 8.25 -1.28
N GLU A 58 4.11 9.44 -1.81
CA GLU A 58 3.17 10.18 -2.66
C GLU A 58 3.12 9.51 -4.05
N ILE A 59 1.92 9.46 -4.64
CA ILE A 59 1.67 8.86 -5.94
C ILE A 59 1.04 9.94 -6.83
N ASP A 60 1.44 9.98 -8.10
CA ASP A 60 0.74 10.75 -9.12
C ASP A 60 -0.43 9.93 -9.66
N ASP A 61 -1.66 10.39 -9.38
CA ASP A 61 -2.90 9.67 -9.73
C ASP A 61 -3.06 9.48 -11.24
N GLU A 62 -2.61 10.42 -12.07
CA GLU A 62 -2.69 10.30 -13.54
C GLU A 62 -1.69 9.28 -14.08
N MET A 63 -0.50 9.21 -13.48
CA MET A 63 0.48 8.17 -13.78
C MET A 63 -0.02 6.79 -13.36
N ASP A 64 -0.57 6.67 -12.15
CA ASP A 64 -1.04 5.40 -11.61
C ASP A 64 -2.24 4.84 -12.37
N ALA A 65 -3.20 5.69 -12.77
CA ALA A 65 -4.36 5.30 -13.57
C ALA A 65 -4.00 4.76 -14.97
N ARG A 66 -2.80 5.04 -15.48
CA ARG A 66 -2.30 4.52 -16.76
C ARG A 66 -1.66 3.14 -16.66
N LEU A 67 -1.41 2.63 -15.45
CA LEU A 67 -0.78 1.33 -15.25
C LEU A 67 -1.78 0.19 -15.43
N ASP A 68 -1.47 -0.75 -16.32
CA ASP A 68 -2.19 -2.02 -16.39
C ASP A 68 -1.67 -3.00 -15.33
N LEU A 69 -2.23 -2.89 -14.13
CA LEU A 69 -1.89 -3.72 -12.97
C LEU A 69 -2.03 -5.22 -13.24
N SER A 70 -2.91 -5.63 -14.17
CA SER A 70 -3.11 -7.04 -14.52
C SER A 70 -1.91 -7.68 -15.22
N THR A 71 -1.01 -6.86 -15.79
CA THR A 71 0.19 -7.29 -16.51
C THR A 71 1.47 -7.22 -15.68
N ILE A 72 1.43 -6.50 -14.55
CA ILE A 72 2.60 -6.34 -13.67
C ILE A 72 2.83 -7.64 -12.89
N ARG A 73 4.09 -8.09 -12.84
CA ARG A 73 4.56 -9.24 -12.05
C ARG A 73 5.78 -8.83 -11.26
N ALA A 74 5.79 -9.15 -9.97
CA ALA A 74 6.91 -8.86 -9.09
C ALA A 74 6.94 -9.84 -7.92
N ASP A 75 8.12 -10.03 -7.35
CA ASP A 75 8.27 -10.72 -6.07
C ASP A 75 7.60 -9.93 -4.95
N PRO A 76 6.95 -10.61 -3.97
CA PRO A 76 6.48 -9.96 -2.76
C PRO A 76 7.62 -9.25 -2.02
N LEU A 77 7.31 -8.11 -1.39
CA LEU A 77 8.30 -7.39 -0.59
C LEU A 77 8.65 -8.20 0.66
N SER A 78 9.93 -8.21 1.01
CA SER A 78 10.40 -8.80 2.27
C SER A 78 10.01 -7.93 3.47
N SER A 79 9.78 -8.56 4.62
CA SER A 79 9.63 -7.86 5.89
C SER A 79 10.94 -7.18 6.33
N ILE A 80 10.81 -6.14 7.15
CA ILE A 80 11.95 -5.49 7.81
C ILE A 80 12.51 -6.42 8.90
N THR A 81 13.83 -6.60 8.91
CA THR A 81 14.56 -7.29 9.98
C THR A 81 15.25 -6.23 10.85
N HIS A 82 14.95 -6.25 12.15
CA HIS A 82 15.54 -5.34 13.15
C HIS A 82 16.87 -5.86 13.70
#